data_AF-A0A7C1H593-F1
#
_entry.id   AF-A0A7C1H593-F1
#
_cell.length_a   1.000
_cell.length_b   1.000
_cell.length_c   1.000
_cell.angle_alpha   90.00
_cell.angle_beta   90.00
_cell.angle_gamma   90.00
#
_symmetry.space_group_name_H-M   'P 1'
#
loop_
_entity.id
_entity.type
_entity.pdbx_description
1 polymer ?
#
loop_
_entity_poly.entity_id
_entity_poly.type
_entity_poly.pdbx_seq_one_letter_code
_entity_poly.pdbx_strand_id
1 'polypeptide(L)'
;MKKRKVGVITFSDGRDFVHNDLIEMNKGFQDRLVKALEATGEVEVVTASDIVWKPSLAKKAGKELMKAEVEATIFNYAIWCWPHLSVMASLYA
;
A
#
# COMPACT_ATOMS: atom_id res chain seq x y z
N MET A 1 18.79 0.36 -17.93
CA MET A 1 18.73 -0.52 -16.73
C MET A 1 17.30 -1.02 -16.58
N LYS A 2 17.09 -2.29 -16.22
CA LYS A 2 15.73 -2.80 -15.95
C LYS A 2 15.21 -2.18 -14.65
N LYS A 3 14.05 -1.52 -14.67
CA LYS A 3 13.42 -0.98 -13.47
C LYS A 3 12.95 -2.12 -12.56
N ARG A 4 13.10 -1.96 -11.25
CA ARG A 4 12.59 -2.93 -10.26
C ARG A 4 11.12 -2.67 -9.98
N LYS A 5 10.30 -3.72 -9.87
CA LYS A 5 8.89 -3.55 -9.49
C LYS A 5 8.77 -3.43 -7.97
N VAL A 6 8.24 -2.31 -7.48
CA VAL A 6 8.02 -2.08 -6.05
C VAL A 6 6.54 -1.92 -5.78
N GLY A 7 6.00 -2.76 -4.89
CA GLY A 7 4.63 -2.70 -4.42
C GLY A 7 4.43 -1.67 -3.33
N VAL A 8 3.29 -0.98 -3.30
CA VAL A 8 2.89 -0.07 -2.23
C VAL A 8 1.51 -0.45 -1.72
N ILE A 9 1.39 -0.69 -0.41
CA ILE A 9 0.12 -0.85 0.29
C ILE A 9 0.00 0.29 1.30
N THR A 10 -1.02 1.13 1.16
CA THR A 10 -1.32 2.19 2.13
C THR A 10 -2.40 1.73 3.09
N PHE A 11 -2.17 1.92 4.38
CA PHE A 11 -3.09 1.51 5.43
C PHE A 11 -3.88 2.70 5.99
N SER A 12 -5.01 2.39 6.61
CA SER A 12 -5.88 3.34 7.29
C SER A 12 -6.43 2.75 8.59
N ASP A 13 -7.14 3.56 9.36
CA ASP A 13 -7.75 3.15 10.63
C ASP A 13 -8.88 2.14 10.40
N GLY A 14 -9.00 1.13 11.26
CA GLY A 14 -10.02 0.09 11.11
C GLY A 14 -11.45 0.53 11.46
N ARG A 15 -11.63 1.73 12.01
CA ARG A 15 -12.94 2.32 12.26
C ARG A 15 -13.44 3.01 11.00
N ASP A 16 -14.60 2.58 10.50
CA ASP A 16 -15.18 3.01 9.22
C ASP A 16 -15.27 4.55 9.08
N PHE A 17 -15.80 5.26 10.07
CA PHE A 17 -15.91 6.72 10.01
C PHE A 17 -14.54 7.42 9.92
N VAL A 18 -13.52 6.91 10.64
CA VAL A 18 -12.15 7.47 10.58
C VAL A 18 -11.50 7.17 9.24
N HIS A 19 -11.71 5.96 8.70
CA HIS A 19 -11.24 5.61 7.37
C HIS A 19 -11.81 6.54 6.30
N ASN A 20 -13.12 6.77 6.34
CA ASN A 20 -13.83 7.61 5.37
C ASN A 20 -13.34 9.07 5.41
N ASP A 21 -13.14 9.64 6.61
CA ASP A 21 -12.65 11.00 6.78
C ASP A 21 -11.19 11.19 6.29
N LEU A 22 -10.39 10.12 6.31
CA LEU A 22 -8.96 10.17 6.04
C LEU A 22 -8.56 9.56 4.69
N ILE A 23 -9.51 9.11 3.86
CA ILE A 23 -9.20 8.39 2.62
C ILE A 23 -8.40 9.26 1.64
N GLU A 24 -8.79 10.52 1.47
CA GLU A 24 -8.12 11.45 0.55
C GLU A 24 -6.74 11.87 1.08
N MET A 25 -6.60 12.03 2.40
CA MET A 25 -5.28 12.28 3.01
C MET A 25 -4.33 11.11 2.76
N ASN A 26 -4.78 9.87 3.02
CA ASN A 26 -3.97 8.66 2.81
C ASN A 26 -3.56 8.49 1.35
N LYS A 27 -4.49 8.71 0.40
CA LYS A 27 -4.16 8.74 -1.03
C LYS A 27 -3.11 9.81 -1.36
N GLY A 28 -3.24 11.02 -0.83
CA GLY A 28 -2.26 12.08 -1.05
C GLY A 28 -0.85 11.72 -0.56
N PHE A 29 -0.72 11.01 0.56
CA PHE A 29 0.57 10.47 1.01
C PHE A 29 1.09 9.35 0.10
N GLN A 30 0.22 8.45 -0.36
CA GLN A 30 0.57 7.42 -1.34
C GLN A 30 1.10 8.03 -2.63
N ASP A 31 0.40 8.99 -3.22
CA ASP A 31 0.76 9.59 -4.50
C ASP A 31 2.11 10.32 -4.42
N ARG A 32 2.38 10.99 -3.30
CA ARG A 32 3.68 11.62 -3.04
C ARG A 32 4.81 10.60 -2.95
N LEU A 33 4.57 9.46 -2.29
CA LEU A 33 5.53 8.37 -2.20
C LEU A 33 5.79 7.75 -3.58
N VAL A 34 4.73 7.41 -4.33
CA VAL A 34 4.83 6.87 -5.70
C VAL A 34 5.65 7.81 -6.57
N LYS A 35 5.30 9.10 -6.61
CA LYS A 35 6.01 10.10 -7.40
C LYS A 35 7.48 10.21 -7.03
N ALA A 36 7.81 10.17 -5.74
CA ALA A 36 9.19 10.23 -5.26
C ALA A 36 10.00 8.98 -5.69
N LEU A 37 9.41 7.79 -5.57
CA LEU A 37 10.03 6.54 -5.99
C LEU A 37 10.25 6.51 -7.51
N GLU A 38 9.25 6.86 -8.31
CA GLU A 38 9.37 6.86 -9.77
C GLU A 38 10.34 7.91 -10.30
N ALA A 39 10.46 9.05 -9.62
CA ALA A 39 11.40 10.12 -9.99
C ALA A 39 12.88 9.69 -9.89
N THR A 40 13.20 8.62 -9.16
CA THR A 40 14.55 8.03 -9.15
C THR A 40 14.95 7.45 -10.50
N GLY A 41 13.97 7.04 -11.32
CA GLY A 41 14.20 6.27 -12.54
C GLY A 41 14.59 4.81 -12.31
N GLU A 42 14.69 4.35 -11.06
CA GLU A 42 15.17 3.01 -10.69
C GLU A 42 14.05 1.98 -10.57
N VAL A 43 12.84 2.43 -10.24
CA VAL A 43 11.70 1.55 -9.93
C VAL A 43 10.46 1.87 -10.75
N GLU A 44 9.63 0.85 -10.92
CA GLU A 44 8.25 0.92 -11.40
C GLU A 44 7.34 0.58 -10.21
N VAL A 45 6.42 1.47 -9.87
CA VAL A 45 5.59 1.30 -8.67
C VAL A 45 4.25 0.68 -9.01
N VAL A 46 3.85 -0.33 -8.22
CA VAL A 46 2.54 -0.97 -8.30
C VAL A 46 1.79 -0.72 -6.99
N THR A 47 0.70 0.03 -7.03
CA THR A 47 -0.12 0.29 -5.83
C THR A 47 -1.21 -0.76 -5.69
N ALA A 48 -1.49 -1.19 -4.46
CA ALA A 48 -2.73 -1.92 -4.17
C ALA A 48 -3.96 -1.08 -4.56
N SER A 49 -5.05 -1.75 -4.95
CA SER A 49 -6.23 -1.06 -5.48
C SER A 49 -7.04 -0.29 -4.43
N ASP A 50 -6.91 -0.64 -3.15
CA ASP A 50 -7.65 -0.05 -2.04
C ASP A 50 -6.71 0.45 -0.93
N ILE A 51 -7.10 1.52 -0.25
CA ILE A 51 -6.53 1.88 1.04
C ILE A 51 -7.01 0.86 2.09
N VAL A 52 -6.08 0.16 2.73
CA VAL A 52 -6.38 -1.01 3.56
C VAL A 52 -6.80 -0.60 4.98
N TRP A 53 -8.04 -0.88 5.34
CA TRP A 53 -8.58 -0.64 6.69
C TRP A 53 -9.22 -1.88 7.35
N LYS A 54 -9.37 -2.98 6.61
CA LYS A 54 -9.96 -4.23 7.12
C LYS A 54 -9.22 -5.46 6.63
N PRO A 55 -9.32 -6.61 7.33
CA PRO A 55 -8.53 -7.81 6.99
C PRO A 55 -8.73 -8.34 5.58
N SER A 56 -9.95 -8.26 5.04
CA SER A 56 -10.24 -8.70 3.66
C SER A 56 -9.50 -7.85 2.62
N LEU A 57 -9.35 -6.55 2.85
CA LEU A 57 -8.57 -5.66 1.98
C LEU A 57 -7.07 -5.93 2.11
N ALA A 58 -6.56 -6.20 3.32
CA ALA A 58 -5.15 -6.53 3.51
C ALA A 58 -4.75 -7.79 2.72
N LYS A 59 -5.58 -8.84 2.80
CA LYS A 59 -5.40 -10.08 2.02
C LYS A 59 -5.51 -9.84 0.52
N LYS A 60 -6.45 -9.00 0.08
CA LYS A 60 -6.62 -8.64 -1.34
C LYS A 60 -5.38 -7.91 -1.85
N ALA A 61 -4.95 -6.85 -1.17
CA ALA A 61 -3.80 -6.04 -1.52
C ALA A 61 -2.51 -6.86 -1.63
N GLY A 62 -2.23 -7.72 -0.65
CA GLY A 62 -1.06 -8.59 -0.72
C GLY A 62 -1.10 -9.55 -1.92
N LYS A 63 -2.26 -10.12 -2.24
CA LYS A 63 -2.43 -10.98 -3.42
C LYS A 63 -2.30 -10.23 -4.75
N GLU A 64 -2.72 -8.97 -4.80
CA GLU A 64 -2.54 -8.12 -5.98
C GLU A 64 -1.05 -7.90 -6.26
N LEU A 65 -0.28 -7.55 -5.23
CA LEU A 65 1.16 -7.34 -5.35
C LEU A 65 1.90 -8.64 -5.68
N MET A 66 1.51 -9.77 -5.07
CA MET A 66 2.02 -11.10 -5.42
C MET A 66 1.79 -11.41 -6.91
N LYS A 67 0.57 -11.17 -7.41
CA LYS A 67 0.22 -11.39 -8.83
C LYS A 67 0.95 -10.45 -9.77
N ALA A 68 1.29 -9.24 -9.32
CA ALA A 68 2.07 -8.29 -10.09
C ALA A 68 3.58 -8.61 -10.13
N GLU A 69 4.00 -9.63 -9.38
CA GLU A 69 5.40 -10.08 -9.24
C GLU A 69 6.31 -8.93 -8.82
N VAL A 70 5.89 -8.18 -7.79
CA VAL A 70 6.74 -7.13 -7.20
C VAL A 70 7.93 -7.76 -6.48
N GLU A 71 9.07 -7.07 -6.50
CA GLU A 71 10.34 -7.55 -5.93
C GLU A 71 10.53 -7.08 -4.48
N ALA A 72 9.82 -6.02 -4.09
CA ALA A 72 9.77 -5.51 -2.73
C ALA A 72 8.42 -4.84 -2.49
N THR A 73 7.93 -4.87 -1.25
CA THR A 73 6.70 -4.18 -0.86
C THR A 73 6.97 -3.15 0.24
N ILE A 74 6.42 -1.96 0.07
CA ILE A 74 6.42 -0.88 1.05
C ILE A 74 5.03 -0.81 1.70
N PHE A 75 5.01 -0.95 3.02
CA PHE A 75 3.82 -0.66 3.82
C PHE A 75 3.84 0.81 4.24
N ASN A 76 2.96 1.59 3.63
CA ASN A 76 2.86 3.03 3.82
C ASN A 76 1.83 3.36 4.90
N TYR A 77 2.27 4.08 5.94
CA TYR A 77 1.44 4.54 7.04
C TYR A 77 1.50 6.06 7.12
N ALA A 78 0.38 6.73 6.89
CA ALA A 78 0.26 8.18 7.12
C ALA A 78 -0.38 8.51 8.49
N ILE A 79 -0.96 7.50 9.14
CA ILE A 79 -1.72 7.61 10.40
C ILE A 79 -1.58 6.32 11.23
N TRP A 80 -2.11 6.32 12.45
CA TRP A 80 -2.27 5.10 13.24
C TRP A 80 -3.22 4.11 12.56
N CYS A 81 -2.81 2.84 12.48
CA CYS A 81 -3.58 1.76 11.85
C CYS A 81 -3.52 0.51 12.74
N TRP A 82 -4.44 -0.43 12.56
CA TRP A 82 -4.37 -1.71 13.29
C TRP A 82 -3.20 -2.57 12.77
N PRO A 83 -2.23 -2.95 13.63
CA PRO A 83 -0.97 -3.54 13.19
C PRO A 83 -1.13 -4.91 12.51
N HIS A 84 -2.18 -5.67 12.86
CA HIS A 84 -2.43 -6.98 12.27
C HIS A 84 -2.78 -6.92 10.78
N LEU A 85 -3.21 -5.76 10.25
CA LEU A 85 -3.48 -5.62 8.81
C LEU A 85 -2.20 -5.84 7.98
N SER A 86 -1.06 -5.35 8.46
CA SER A 86 0.21 -5.52 7.76
C SER A 86 0.74 -6.93 7.83
N VAL A 87 0.55 -7.60 8.97
CA VAL A 87 0.82 -9.05 9.09
C VAL A 87 0.00 -9.84 8.08
N MET A 88 -1.28 -9.50 7.91
CA MET A 88 -2.15 -10.19 6.94
C MET A 88 -1.74 -9.94 5.49
N ALA A 89 -1.28 -8.72 5.17
CA ALA A 89 -0.79 -8.40 3.84
C ALA A 89 0.55 -9.09 3.52
N SER A 90 1.48 -9.14 4.49
CA SER A 90 2.82 -9.71 4.31
C SER A 90 2.85 -11.23 4.13
N LEU A 91 1.72 -11.93 4.35
CA LEU A 91 1.60 -13.34 4.00
C LEU A 91 1.61 -13.58 2.47
N TYR A 92 1.44 -12.53 1.67
CA TYR A 92 1.37 -12.60 0.21
C TYR A 92 2.29 -11.57 -0.47
N ALA A 93 2.44 -10.38 0.13
CA ALA A 93 3.12 -9.22 -0.46
C ALA A 93 4.65 -9.25 -0.31
#